data_AF-A0A3A9A8V5-F1
#
_entry.id   AF-A0A3A9A8V5-F1
#
_cell.length_a   1.000
_cell.length_b   1.000
_cell.length_c   1.000
_cell.angle_alpha   90.00
_cell.angle_beta   90.00
_cell.angle_gamma   90.00
#
_symmetry.space_group_name_H-M   'P 1'
#
loop_
_entity.id
_entity.type
_entity.pdbx_description
1 polymer ?
#
loop_
_entity_poly.entity_id
_entity_poly.type
_entity_poly.pdbx_seq_one_letter_code
_entity_poly.pdbx_strand_id
1 'polypeptide(L)'
;MKITEDMVTVFNQTLENLNCGFRLKFENGMCGNGQCVVVPSNDMFIQSSIINLTEEFYTVLEEFFSKRGIELSYNNDGSIFWSKDGWKDVV
;
A
#
# COMPACT_ATOMS: atom_id res chain seq x y z
N MET A 1 -7.85 -5.09 12.03
CA MET A 1 -7.39 -6.00 10.96
C MET A 1 -6.17 -5.39 10.29
N LYS A 2 -5.14 -6.19 10.01
CA LYS A 2 -3.86 -5.71 9.47
C LYS A 2 -3.76 -6.00 7.97
N ILE A 3 -3.00 -5.17 7.26
CA ILE A 3 -2.58 -5.48 5.88
C ILE A 3 -1.61 -6.66 5.95
N THR A 4 -1.78 -7.63 5.05
CA THR A 4 -0.88 -8.78 4.92
C THR A 4 -0.14 -8.74 3.59
N GLU A 5 1.02 -9.39 3.54
CA GLU A 5 1.83 -9.50 2.32
C GLU A 5 1.07 -10.17 1.16
N ASP A 6 0.23 -11.17 1.45
CA ASP A 6 -0.64 -11.81 0.44
C ASP A 6 -1.64 -10.83 -0.18
N MET A 7 -2.24 -9.93 0.62
CA MET A 7 -3.15 -8.91 0.09
C MET A 7 -2.42 -7.95 -0.84
N VAL A 8 -1.20 -7.57 -0.47
CA VAL A 8 -0.34 -6.69 -1.28
C VAL A 8 0.09 -7.38 -2.57
N THR A 9 0.42 -8.67 -2.51
CA THR A 9 0.74 -9.49 -3.69
C THR A 9 -0.43 -9.52 -4.68
N VAL A 10 -1.65 -9.74 -4.20
CA VAL A 10 -2.86 -9.74 -5.04
C VAL A 10 -3.11 -8.37 -5.68
N PHE A 11 -2.94 -7.28 -4.92
CA PHE A 11 -3.11 -5.93 -5.48
C PHE A 11 -2.05 -5.60 -6.52
N ASN A 12 -0.79 -6.01 -6.28
CA ASN A 12 0.30 -5.82 -7.24
C ASN A 12 0.06 -6.56 -8.56
N GLN A 13 -0.59 -7.72 -8.56
CA GLN A 13 -1.02 -8.40 -9.79
C GLN A 13 -2.02 -7.55 -10.58
N THR A 14 -2.93 -6.83 -9.90
CA THR A 14 -3.81 -5.86 -10.57
C THR A 14 -3.02 -4.73 -11.21
N LEU A 15 -2.04 -4.15 -10.51
CA LEU A 15 -1.19 -3.09 -11.05
C LEU A 15 -0.34 -3.58 -12.24
N GLU A 16 0.18 -4.80 -12.18
CA GLU A 16 0.94 -5.43 -13.27
C GLU A 16 0.06 -5.65 -14.51
N ASN A 17 -1.16 -6.15 -14.34
CA ASN A 17 -2.13 -6.33 -15.43
C ASN A 17 -2.54 -5.00 -16.09
N LEU A 18 -2.52 -3.90 -15.33
CA LEU A 18 -2.75 -2.54 -15.82
C LEU A 18 -1.49 -1.89 -16.41
N ASN A 19 -0.36 -2.61 -16.44
CA ASN A 19 0.94 -2.13 -16.88
C ASN A 19 1.38 -0.84 -16.15
N CYS A 20 1.09 -0.76 -14.84
CA CYS A 20 1.49 0.37 -14.02
C CYS A 20 3.03 0.43 -13.87
N GLY A 21 3.59 1.64 -13.93
CA GLY A 21 5.03 1.89 -13.71
C GLY A 21 5.48 1.80 -12.25
N PHE A 22 4.60 1.38 -11.34
CA PHE A 22 4.83 1.32 -9.91
C PHE A 22 4.15 0.11 -9.29
N ARG A 23 4.58 -0.25 -8.08
CA ARG A 23 4.04 -1.33 -7.26
C ARG A 23 4.00 -0.91 -5.79
N LEU A 24 3.32 -1.70 -4.98
CA LEU A 24 3.37 -1.60 -3.54
C LEU A 24 4.50 -2.48 -3.00
N LYS A 25 5.33 -1.92 -2.13
CA LYS A 25 6.29 -2.65 -1.32
C LYS A 25 5.73 -2.77 0.10
N PHE A 26 5.52 -3.99 0.56
CA PHE A 26 5.12 -4.24 1.94
C PHE A 26 6.33 -4.16 2.87
N GLU A 27 6.19 -3.42 3.95
CA GLU A 27 7.24 -3.24 4.96
C GLU A 27 6.66 -3.42 6.37
N ASN A 28 7.51 -3.86 7.29
CA ASN A 28 7.15 -3.89 8.70
C ASN A 28 7.03 -2.45 9.21
N GLY A 29 5.81 -2.01 9.50
CA GLY A 29 5.57 -0.75 10.20
C GLY A 29 5.71 -0.91 11.73
N MET A 30 5.37 0.15 12.47
CA MET A 30 5.52 0.12 13.93
C MET A 30 4.53 -0.86 14.59
N CYS A 31 4.89 -1.38 15.76
CA CYS A 31 4.03 -2.23 16.60
C CYS A 31 3.32 -3.37 15.86
N GLY A 32 3.94 -3.93 14.81
CA GLY A 32 3.36 -5.01 14.02
C GLY A 32 2.17 -4.60 13.15
N ASN A 33 1.97 -3.30 12.90
CA ASN A 33 1.07 -2.80 11.85
C ASN A 33 1.90 -2.57 10.58
N GLY A 34 1.85 -3.51 9.64
CA GLY A 34 2.54 -3.40 8.35
C GLY A 34 2.08 -2.19 7.55
N GLN A 35 2.99 -1.63 6.76
CA GLN A 35 2.73 -0.51 5.86
C GLN A 35 3.08 -0.86 4.42
N CYS A 36 2.47 -0.15 3.49
CA CYS A 36 2.75 -0.25 2.07
C CYS A 36 3.37 1.05 1.60
N VAL A 37 4.48 0.94 0.87
CA VAL A 37 5.17 2.05 0.22
C VAL A 37 5.00 1.92 -1.28
N VAL A 38 4.60 3.01 -1.93
CA VAL A 38 4.49 3.08 -3.39
C VAL A 38 5.88 3.30 -3.97
N VAL A 39 6.35 2.36 -4.79
CA VAL A 39 7.70 2.39 -5.38
C VAL A 39 7.63 2.10 -6.88
N PRO A 40 8.63 2.52 -7.69
CA PRO A 40 8.72 2.13 -9.08
C PRO A 40 8.68 0.61 -9.22
N SER A 41 8.08 0.11 -10.31
CA SER A 41 7.96 -1.33 -10.53
C SER A 41 9.34 -2.01 -10.58
N ASN A 42 10.35 -1.28 -11.08
CA ASN A 42 11.76 -1.64 -10.98
C ASN A 42 12.56 -0.50 -10.31
N ASP A 43 13.02 -0.76 -9.09
CA ASP A 43 13.77 0.16 -8.23
C ASP A 43 15.26 -0.22 -8.06
N MET A 44 15.77 -1.18 -8.84
CA MET A 44 17.16 -1.70 -8.72
C MET A 44 18.25 -0.61 -8.76
N PHE A 45 18.03 0.44 -9.56
CA PHE A 45 18.98 1.55 -9.74
C PHE A 45 18.43 2.88 -9.24
N ILE A 46 17.34 2.85 -8.45
CA ILE A 46 16.66 4.05 -7.96
C ILE A 46 16.85 4.12 -6.45
N GLN A 47 17.57 5.13 -5.97
CA GLN A 47 17.77 5.33 -4.54
C GLN A 47 16.51 5.89 -3.85
N SER A 48 15.79 6.79 -4.52
CA SER A 48 14.55 7.40 -4.03
C SER A 48 13.72 7.94 -5.18
N SER A 49 12.40 7.92 -5.02
CA SER A 49 11.45 8.53 -5.95
C SER A 49 10.22 9.01 -5.19
N ILE A 50 9.60 10.08 -5.69
CA ILE A 50 8.27 10.51 -5.27
C ILE A 50 7.30 10.18 -6.40
N ILE A 51 6.30 9.36 -6.11
CA ILE A 51 5.24 9.00 -7.05
C ILE A 51 3.96 9.68 -6.56
N ASN A 52 3.54 10.73 -7.27
CA ASN A 52 2.28 11.41 -6.99
C ASN A 52 1.15 10.65 -7.66
N LEU A 53 0.29 10.03 -6.85
CA LEU A 53 -0.82 9.20 -7.31
C LEU A 53 -2.06 10.03 -7.63
N THR A 54 -2.90 9.51 -8.53
CA THR A 54 -4.19 10.13 -8.89
C THR A 54 -5.28 9.76 -7.89
N GLU A 55 -6.34 10.56 -7.81
CA GLU A 55 -7.54 10.23 -7.03
C GLU A 55 -8.18 8.89 -7.44
N GLU A 56 -8.11 8.56 -8.73
CA GLU A 56 -8.58 7.28 -9.27
C GLU A 56 -7.80 6.09 -8.66
N PHE A 57 -6.48 6.21 -8.50
CA PHE A 57 -5.70 5.17 -7.85
C PHE A 57 -6.14 4.98 -6.39
N TYR A 58 -6.31 6.08 -5.64
CA TYR A 58 -6.75 6.00 -4.25
C TYR A 58 -8.14 5.35 -4.15
N THR A 59 -9.04 5.64 -5.08
CA THR A 59 -10.37 5.01 -5.14
C THR A 59 -10.26 3.49 -5.31
N VAL A 60 -9.45 3.02 -6.27
CA VAL A 60 -9.23 1.59 -6.51
C VAL A 60 -8.57 0.91 -5.32
N LEU A 61 -7.59 1.56 -4.70
CA LEU A 61 -6.89 1.07 -3.53
C LEU A 61 -7.84 0.91 -2.34
N GLU A 62 -8.61 1.93 -2.03
CA GLU A 62 -9.56 1.94 -0.92
C GLU A 62 -10.68 0.93 -1.11
N GLU A 63 -11.20 0.80 -2.33
CA GLU A 63 -12.19 -0.23 -2.66
C GLU A 63 -11.65 -1.65 -2.44
N PHE A 64 -10.38 -1.89 -2.78
CA PHE A 64 -9.75 -3.20 -2.59
C PHE A 64 -9.62 -3.57 -1.11
N PHE A 65 -9.17 -2.64 -0.27
CA PHE A 65 -8.94 -2.88 1.15
C PHE A 65 -10.23 -2.82 1.99
N SER A 66 -11.17 -1.95 1.64
CA SER A 66 -12.48 -1.86 2.32
C SER A 66 -13.32 -3.14 2.15
N LYS A 67 -13.26 -3.79 0.98
CA LYS A 67 -13.86 -5.12 0.75
C LYS A 67 -13.31 -6.22 1.67
N ARG A 68 -12.14 -5.97 2.29
CA ARG A 68 -11.49 -6.83 3.28
C ARG A 68 -11.62 -6.30 4.70
N GLY A 69 -12.44 -5.27 4.93
CA GLY A 69 -12.65 -4.68 6.26
C GLY A 69 -11.45 -3.87 6.78
N ILE A 70 -10.61 -3.35 5.89
CA ILE A 70 -9.45 -2.52 6.24
C ILE A 70 -9.71 -1.09 5.77
N GLU A 71 -9.78 -0.16 6.73
CA GLU A 71 -9.72 1.28 6.46
C GLU A 71 -8.25 1.73 6.46
N LEU A 72 -7.86 2.53 5.46
CA LEU A 72 -6.49 2.98 5.29
C LEU A 72 -6.23 4.32 5.98
N SER A 73 -4.98 4.52 6.35
CA SER A 73 -4.41 5.81 6.75
C SER A 73 -3.14 6.04 5.96
N TYR A 74 -2.84 7.30 5.68
CA TYR A 74 -1.77 7.70 4.78
C TYR A 74 -0.78 8.65 5.47
N ASN A 75 0.44 8.71 4.97
CA ASN A 75 1.34 9.81 5.27
C ASN A 75 0.92 11.08 4.49
N ASN A 76 1.64 12.19 4.69
CA ASN A 76 1.26 13.49 4.15
C ASN A 76 1.20 13.58 2.61
N ASP A 77 1.98 12.76 1.90
CA ASP A 77 2.03 12.76 0.43
C ASP A 77 1.25 11.59 -0.19
N GLY A 78 0.67 10.71 0.63
CA GLY A 78 -0.11 9.55 0.19
C GLY A 78 0.71 8.40 -0.41
N SER A 79 2.05 8.50 -0.43
CA SER A 79 2.93 7.44 -0.96
C SER A 79 3.14 6.28 0.01
N ILE A 80 2.79 6.45 1.29
CA ILE A 80 2.86 5.41 2.32
C ILE A 80 1.50 5.30 3.00
N PHE A 81 1.03 4.07 3.19
CA PHE A 81 -0.23 3.82 3.89
C PHE A 81 -0.20 2.56 4.75
N TRP A 82 -1.08 2.50 5.73
CA TRP A 82 -1.22 1.39 6.68
C TRP A 82 -2.68 1.20 7.08
N SER A 83 -2.99 0.10 7.76
CA SER A 83 -4.31 -0.10 8.36
C SER A 83 -4.51 0.87 9.52
N LYS A 84 -5.56 1.68 9.49
CA LYS A 84 -5.93 2.61 10.58
C LYS A 84 -6.08 1.89 11.92
N ASP A 85 -6.60 0.67 11.86
CA ASP A 85 -6.92 -0.19 13.00
C ASP A 85 -5.92 -1.32 13.22
N GLY A 86 -4.78 -1.31 12.52
CA GLY A 86 -3.77 -2.37 12.65
C GLY A 86 -3.08 -2.42 14.02
N TRP A 87 -3.31 -1.43 14.88
CA TRP A 87 -2.78 -1.35 16.23
C TRP A 87 -3.67 -2.04 17.28
N LYS A 88 -4.93 -2.36 16.94
CA LYS A 88 -5.93 -2.85 17.90
C LYS A 88 -5.56 -4.20 18.55
N ASP A 89 -4.69 -4.97 17.91
CA ASP A 89 -4.24 -6.27 18.43
C ASP A 89 -3.02 -6.17 19.37
N VAL A 90 -2.52 -4.95 19.62
CA VAL A 90 -1.39 -4.67 20.53
C VAL A 90 -1.88 -4.29 21.94
N VAL A 91 -3.18 -4.05 22.10
CA VAL A 91 -3.83 -3.59 23.35
C VAL A 91 -4.67 -4.71 23.95
#